data_AF-C0QRT3-F1
#
_entry.id   AF-C0QRT3-F1
#
_cell.length_a   1.000
_cell.length_b   1.000
_cell.length_c   1.000
_cell.angle_alpha   90.00
_cell.angle_beta   90.00
_cell.angle_gamma   90.00
#
_symmetry.space_group_name_H-M   'P 1'
#
loop_
_entity.id
_entity.type
_entity.pdbx_description
1 polymer ?
#
loop_
_entity_poly.entity_id
_entity_poly.type
_entity_poly.pdbx_seq_one_letter_code
_entity_poly.pdbx_strand_id
1 'polypeptide(L)'
;MAQLTEKITSDTDKLNEKRILNSYYSKEDFILNRRVTILYGITFLFIFLSAVISEILSLIFNEGLLSPVQVVFHSVAFVGYVITFYYVYKKQDYIEEKNTEIFKMQEKIEKEEAKNFTE
;
A
#
# COMPACT_ATOMS: atom_id res chain seq x y z
N MET A 1 41.68 -9.53 -8.51
CA MET A 1 41.41 -8.35 -9.37
C MET A 1 40.05 -8.48 -10.06
N ALA A 2 39.80 -9.50 -10.88
CA ALA A 2 38.51 -9.69 -11.59
C ALA A 2 37.26 -9.65 -10.69
N GLN A 3 37.26 -10.35 -9.55
CA GLN A 3 36.12 -10.36 -8.61
C GLN A 3 35.85 -9.02 -7.91
N LEU A 4 36.87 -8.16 -7.78
CA LEU A 4 36.69 -6.81 -7.24
C LEU A 4 36.08 -5.89 -8.28
N THR A 5 36.50 -6.02 -9.55
CA THR A 5 35.94 -5.23 -10.65
C THR A 5 34.48 -5.55 -10.90
N GLU A 6 34.10 -6.83 -10.85
CA GLU A 6 32.73 -7.33 -11.02
C GLU A 6 31.80 -6.90 -9.87
N LYS A 7 32.31 -6.90 -8.63
CA LYS A 7 31.56 -6.42 -7.46
C LYS A 7 31.33 -4.90 -7.50
N ILE A 8 32.35 -4.14 -7.94
CA ILE A 8 32.24 -2.69 -8.10
C ILE A 8 31.25 -2.33 -9.20
N THR A 9 31.27 -3.03 -10.35
CA THR A 9 30.28 -2.80 -11.43
C THR A 9 28.85 -3.12 -10.96
N SER A 10 28.63 -4.27 -10.33
CA SER A 10 27.33 -4.65 -9.72
C SER A 10 26.81 -3.61 -8.71
N ASP A 11 27.67 -3.11 -7.81
CA ASP A 11 27.25 -2.12 -6.80
C ASP A 11 26.98 -0.75 -7.42
N THR A 12 27.67 -0.40 -8.53
CA THR A 12 27.46 0.86 -9.25
C THR A 12 26.15 0.81 -10.05
N ASP A 13 25.84 -0.31 -10.69
CA ASP A 13 24.61 -0.52 -11.45
C ASP A 13 23.38 -0.50 -10.54
N LYS A 14 23.44 -1.17 -9.38
CA LYS A 14 22.36 -1.10 -8.35
C LYS A 14 22.16 0.30 -7.81
N LEU A 15 23.23 1.07 -7.65
CA LEU A 15 23.15 2.46 -7.22
C LEU A 15 22.49 3.34 -8.29
N ASN A 16 22.76 3.06 -9.57
CA ASN A 16 22.20 3.78 -10.69
C ASN A 16 20.71 3.45 -10.89
N GLU A 17 20.33 2.17 -10.85
CA GLU A 17 18.93 1.72 -10.81
C GLU A 17 18.16 2.39 -9.68
N LYS A 18 18.72 2.39 -8.46
CA LYS A 18 18.07 3.00 -7.30
C LYS A 18 17.92 4.50 -7.44
N ARG A 19 18.85 5.17 -8.14
CA ARG A 19 18.82 6.62 -8.42
C ARG A 19 17.79 6.96 -9.49
N ILE A 20 17.66 6.12 -10.51
CA ILE A 20 16.64 6.22 -11.55
C ILE A 20 15.25 5.96 -10.94
N LEU A 21 15.05 4.92 -10.13
CA LEU A 21 13.79 4.70 -9.43
C LEU A 21 13.38 5.90 -8.55
N ASN A 22 14.35 6.49 -7.83
CA ASN A 22 14.11 7.65 -6.97
C ASN A 22 13.76 8.93 -7.74
N SER A 23 14.09 9.04 -9.03
CA SER A 23 13.70 10.22 -9.83
C SER A 23 12.23 10.17 -10.23
N TYR A 24 11.63 8.98 -10.26
CA TYR A 24 10.24 8.76 -10.68
C TYR A 24 9.28 8.49 -9.52
N TYR A 25 9.76 7.88 -8.42
CA TYR A 25 8.98 7.72 -7.20
C TYR A 25 9.29 8.84 -6.23
N SER A 26 8.38 9.82 -6.15
CA SER A 26 8.61 10.96 -5.26
C SER A 26 8.44 10.55 -3.80
N LYS A 27 9.07 11.33 -2.91
CA LYS A 27 8.85 11.18 -1.47
C LYS A 27 7.38 11.39 -1.09
N GLU A 28 6.66 12.25 -1.82
CA GLU A 28 5.23 12.48 -1.62
C GLU A 28 4.40 11.23 -1.98
N ASP A 29 4.74 10.53 -3.07
CA ASP A 29 4.06 9.30 -3.49
C ASP A 29 4.23 8.17 -2.46
N PHE A 30 5.45 8.03 -1.92
CA PHE A 30 5.73 7.09 -0.82
C PHE A 30 4.88 7.40 0.42
N ILE A 31 4.80 8.69 0.80
CA ILE A 31 4.01 9.12 1.95
C ILE A 31 2.51 8.87 1.71
N LEU A 32 2.02 9.14 0.50
CA LEU A 32 0.62 8.89 0.14
C LEU A 32 0.27 7.41 0.25
N ASN A 33 1.08 6.54 -0.36
CA ASN A 33 0.85 5.09 -0.34
C ASN A 33 0.92 4.54 1.09
N ARG A 34 1.88 5.01 1.89
CA ARG A 34 1.98 4.66 3.32
C ARG A 34 0.73 5.09 4.10
N ARG A 35 0.22 6.31 3.87
CA ARG A 35 -0.99 6.81 4.53
C ARG A 35 -2.23 6.00 4.14
N VAL A 36 -2.39 5.70 2.86
CA VAL A 36 -3.49 4.86 2.35
C VAL A 36 -3.44 3.46 2.97
N THR A 37 -2.26 2.84 3.00
CA THR A 37 -2.06 1.53 3.62
C THR A 37 -2.37 1.54 5.12
N ILE A 38 -1.90 2.56 5.85
CA ILE A 38 -2.18 2.70 7.29
C ILE A 38 -3.67 2.88 7.54
N LEU A 39 -4.35 3.73 6.75
CA LEU A 39 -5.79 3.95 6.89
C LEU A 39 -6.58 2.66 6.65
N TYR A 40 -6.23 1.87 5.63
CA TYR A 40 -6.81 0.55 5.42
C TYR A 40 -6.57 -0.38 6.61
N GLY A 41 -5.33 -0.46 7.10
CA GLY A 41 -4.98 -1.31 8.25
C GLY A 41 -5.75 -0.94 9.51
N ILE A 42 -5.89 0.35 9.80
CA ILE A 42 -6.68 0.86 10.93
C ILE A 42 -8.15 0.48 10.73
N THR A 43 -8.73 0.75 9.56
CA THR A 43 -10.14 0.44 9.30
C THR A 43 -10.43 -1.06 9.38
N PHE A 44 -9.53 -1.91 8.87
CA PHE A 44 -9.67 -3.36 8.99
C PHE A 44 -9.60 -3.82 10.45
N LEU A 45 -8.69 -3.25 11.24
CA LEU A 45 -8.60 -3.49 12.68
C LEU A 45 -9.91 -3.12 13.40
N PHE A 46 -10.52 -1.98 13.07
CA PHE A 46 -11.80 -1.56 13.66
C PHE A 46 -12.94 -2.51 13.29
N ILE A 47 -13.02 -2.96 12.03
CA ILE A 47 -14.02 -3.94 11.59
C ILE A 47 -13.83 -5.27 12.32
N PHE A 48 -12.59 -5.75 12.38
CA PHE A 48 -12.26 -6.99 13.07
C PHE A 48 -12.61 -6.90 14.56
N LEU A 49 -12.21 -5.81 15.22
CA LEU A 49 -12.53 -5.57 16.62
C LEU A 49 -14.04 -5.48 16.84
N SER A 50 -14.78 -4.85 15.92
CA SER A 50 -16.25 -4.78 15.96
C SER A 50 -16.87 -6.17 15.95
N ALA A 51 -16.42 -7.05 15.06
CA ALA A 51 -16.91 -8.41 14.98
C ALA A 51 -16.64 -9.19 16.28
N VAL A 52 -15.40 -9.12 16.79
CA VAL A 52 -14.99 -9.81 18.03
C VAL A 52 -15.75 -9.30 19.25
N ILE A 53 -15.86 -7.97 19.41
CA ILE A 53 -16.62 -7.36 20.50
C ILE A 53 -18.11 -7.71 20.39
N SER A 54 -18.66 -7.76 19.17
CA SER A 54 -20.04 -8.19 18.96
C SER A 54 -20.28 -9.58 19.51
N GLU A 55 -19.40 -10.52 19.21
CA GLU A 55 -19.52 -11.91 19.65
C GLU A 55 -19.40 -12.01 21.18
N ILE A 56 -18.42 -11.33 21.78
CA ILE A 56 -18.23 -11.27 23.24
C ILE A 56 -19.47 -10.69 23.94
N LEU A 57 -19.99 -9.57 23.44
CA LEU A 57 -21.18 -8.94 24.01
C LEU A 57 -22.42 -9.84 23.88
N SER A 58 -22.56 -10.56 22.77
CA SER A 58 -23.69 -11.48 22.60
C SER A 58 -23.63 -12.64 23.60
N LEU A 59 -22.43 -13.16 23.88
CA LEU A 59 -22.22 -14.20 24.90
C LEU A 59 -22.49 -13.70 26.32
N ILE A 60 -22.06 -12.48 26.67
CA ILE A 60 -22.18 -11.94 28.04
C ILE A 60 -23.62 -11.54 28.35
N PHE A 61 -24.29 -10.86 27.42
CA PHE A 61 -25.60 -10.27 27.68
C PHE A 61 -26.76 -11.22 27.36
N ASN A 62 -26.51 -12.39 26.73
CA ASN A 62 -27.55 -13.24 26.13
C ASN A 62 -28.52 -12.48 25.21
N GLU A 63 -28.16 -11.26 24.84
CA GLU A 63 -28.85 -10.44 23.87
C GLU A 63 -28.27 -10.83 22.50
N GLY A 64 -29.17 -11.07 21.54
CA GLY A 64 -28.76 -11.31 20.16
C GLY A 64 -28.03 -10.09 19.57
N LEU A 65 -27.64 -10.21 18.30
CA LEU A 65 -26.87 -9.21 17.51
C LEU A 65 -27.40 -7.76 17.49
N LEU A 66 -28.54 -7.49 18.13
CA LEU A 66 -29.27 -6.23 18.16
C LEU A 66 -29.17 -5.51 19.52
N SER A 67 -28.19 -5.84 20.37
CA SER A 67 -28.00 -5.08 21.61
C SER A 67 -27.75 -3.60 21.28
N PRO A 68 -28.33 -2.64 22.02
CA PRO A 68 -28.14 -1.21 21.73
C PRO A 68 -26.67 -0.80 21.66
N VAL A 69 -25.81 -1.43 22.47
CA VAL A 69 -24.37 -1.18 22.49
C VAL A 69 -23.71 -1.66 21.20
N GLN A 70 -24.05 -2.85 20.71
CA GLN A 70 -23.54 -3.38 19.45
C GLN A 70 -23.98 -2.50 18.28
N VAL A 71 -25.23 -2.06 18.24
CA VAL A 71 -25.76 -1.21 17.16
C VAL A 71 -25.02 0.12 17.09
N VAL A 72 -24.78 0.78 18.22
CA VAL A 72 -24.02 2.04 18.28
C VAL A 72 -22.58 1.80 17.81
N PHE A 73 -21.92 0.75 18.30
CA PHE A 73 -20.54 0.45 17.94
C PHE A 73 -20.38 0.17 16.43
N HIS A 74 -21.24 -0.68 15.85
CA HIS A 74 -21.21 -1.00 14.43
C HIS A 74 -21.56 0.22 13.56
N SER A 75 -22.48 1.08 14.01
CA SER A 75 -22.83 2.30 13.29
C SER A 75 -21.64 3.25 13.17
N VAL A 76 -20.90 3.45 14.28
CA VAL A 76 -19.69 4.28 14.29
C VAL A 76 -18.58 3.66 13.42
N ALA A 77 -18.38 2.34 13.55
CA ALA A 77 -17.40 1.62 12.73
C ALA A 77 -17.74 1.70 11.22
N PHE A 78 -19.02 1.61 10.88
CA PHE A 78 -19.50 1.73 9.49
C PHE A 78 -19.27 3.13 8.92
N VAL A 79 -19.59 4.18 9.68
CA VAL A 79 -19.30 5.56 9.25
C VAL A 79 -17.79 5.77 9.05
N GLY A 80 -16.97 5.27 9.97
CA GLY A 80 -15.51 5.30 9.84
C GLY A 80 -15.03 4.56 8.59
N TYR A 81 -15.58 3.39 8.30
CA TYR A 81 -15.28 2.63 7.09
C TYR A 81 -15.61 3.41 5.82
N VAL A 82 -16.80 4.01 5.73
CA VAL A 82 -17.22 4.78 4.54
C VAL A 82 -16.29 5.97 4.30
N ILE A 83 -15.89 6.68 5.36
CA ILE A 83 -14.95 7.81 5.26
C ILE A 83 -13.58 7.34 4.74
N THR A 84 -13.03 6.27 5.33
CA THR A 84 -11.76 5.70 4.87
C THR A 84 -11.85 5.21 3.42
N PHE A 85 -12.91 4.48 3.09
CA PHE A 85 -13.15 3.97 1.74
C PHE A 85 -13.18 5.11 0.73
N TYR A 86 -13.94 6.17 1.00
CA TYR A 86 -14.01 7.34 0.12
C TYR A 86 -12.64 8.01 -0.06
N TYR A 87 -11.88 8.17 1.02
CA TYR A 87 -10.53 8.75 0.97
C TYR A 87 -9.60 7.93 0.08
N VAL A 88 -9.58 6.61 0.27
CA VAL A 88 -8.74 5.71 -0.53
C VAL A 88 -9.21 5.70 -1.98
N TYR A 89 -10.50 5.53 -2.23
CA TYR A 89 -11.08 5.44 -3.57
C TYR A 89 -10.65 6.64 -4.43
N LYS A 90 -10.70 7.85 -3.86
CA LYS A 90 -10.23 9.07 -4.54
C LYS A 90 -8.73 9.10 -4.85
N LYS A 91 -7.92 8.31 -4.16
CA LYS A 91 -6.46 8.25 -4.32
C LYS A 91 -6.00 7.04 -5.14
N GLN A 92 -6.88 6.07 -5.37
CA GLN A 92 -6.55 4.84 -6.07
C GLN A 92 -6.16 5.11 -7.52
N ASP A 93 -6.95 5.89 -8.27
CA ASP A 93 -6.65 6.23 -9.67
C ASP A 93 -5.27 6.86 -9.83
N TYR A 94 -4.92 7.81 -8.95
CA TYR A 94 -3.61 8.47 -8.95
C TYR A 94 -2.47 7.47 -8.68
N ILE A 95 -2.67 6.55 -7.74
CA ILE A 95 -1.67 5.53 -7.39
C ILE A 95 -1.50 4.53 -8.54
N GLU A 96 -2.59 4.10 -9.18
CA GLU A 96 -2.57 3.17 -10.31
C GLU A 96 -1.92 3.80 -11.55
N GLU A 97 -2.27 5.05 -11.87
CA GLU A 97 -1.66 5.78 -12.98
C GLU A 97 -0.14 5.93 -12.78
N LYS A 98 0.27 6.36 -11.58
CA LYS A 98 1.70 6.52 -11.24
C LYS A 98 2.47 5.21 -11.26
N ASN A 99 1.91 4.13 -10.71
CA ASN A 99 2.56 2.82 -10.78
C ASN A 99 2.70 2.35 -12.23
N THR A 100 1.67 2.56 -13.06
CA THR A 100 1.70 2.18 -14.48
C THR A 100 2.77 2.95 -15.26
N GLU A 101 2.96 4.24 -14.98
CA GLU A 101 4.05 5.03 -15.56
C GLU A 101 5.42 4.45 -15.21
N ILE A 102 5.62 4.09 -13.94
CA ILE A 102 6.89 3.52 -13.46
C ILE A 102 7.17 2.18 -14.15
N PHE A 103 6.19 1.29 -14.25
CA PHE A 103 6.36 -0.01 -14.92
C PHE A 103 6.71 0.14 -16.40
N LYS A 104 6.01 1.03 -17.13
CA LYS A 104 6.29 1.28 -18.56
C LYS A 104 7.69 1.86 -18.79
N MET A 105 8.18 2.66 -17.85
CA MET A 105 9.53 3.23 -17.92
C MET A 105 10.60 2.21 -17.55
N GLN A 106 10.38 1.36 -16.54
CA GLN A 106 11.27 0.24 -16.22
C GLN A 106 11.43 -0.69 -17.43
N GLU A 107 10.33 -1.05 -18.08
CA GLU A 107 10.34 -1.90 -19.28
C GLU A 107 11.15 -1.28 -20.44
N LYS A 108 11.13 0.06 -20.57
CA LYS A 108 11.96 0.76 -21.58
C LYS A 108 13.44 0.69 -21.25
N ILE A 109 13.80 0.90 -19.98
CA ILE A 109 15.20 0.87 -19.53
C ILE A 109 15.78 -0.53 -19.69
N GLU A 110 15.05 -1.57 -19.26
CA GLU A 110 15.48 -2.97 -19.46
C GLU A 110 15.66 -3.32 -20.95
N LYS A 111 14.79 -2.82 -21.83
CA LYS A 111 14.91 -3.02 -23.28
C LYS A 111 16.10 -2.28 -23.89
N GLU A 112 16.44 -1.10 -23.40
CA GLU A 112 17.61 -0.34 -23.85
C GLU A 112 18.92 -0.98 -23.36
N GLU A 113 18.95 -1.46 -22.12
CA GLU A 113 20.08 -2.22 -21.59
C GLU A 113 20.28 -3.52 -22.37
N ALA A 114 19.22 -4.30 -22.62
CA ALA A 114 19.31 -5.54 -23.39
C ALA A 114 19.88 -5.35 -24.80
N LYS A 115 19.60 -4.21 -25.44
CA LYS A 115 20.20 -3.85 -26.74
C LYS A 115 21.68 -3.53 -26.64
N ASN A 116 22.09 -2.79 -25.60
CA ASN A 116 23.51 -2.45 -25.39
C ASN A 116 24.39 -3.66 -25.02
N PHE A 117 23.79 -4.77 -24.55
CA PHE A 117 24.51 -6.02 -24.28
C PHE A 117 24.61 -6.98 -25.49
N THR A 118 23.91 -6.69 -26.60
CA THR A 118 23.90 -7.54 -27.81
C THR A 118 24.70 -6.98 -28.99
N GLU A 119 25.22 -5.75 -28.88
CA GLU A 119 26.23 -5.16 -29.79
C GLU A 119 27.64 -5.30 -29.23
#